data_AF-A0A3B8UHX7-F1
#
_entry.id   AF-A0A3B8UHX7-F1
#
_cell.length_a   1.000
_cell.length_b   1.000
_cell.length_c   1.000
_cell.angle_alpha   90.00
_cell.angle_beta   90.00
_cell.angle_gamma   90.00
#
_symmetry.space_group_name_H-M   'P 1'
#
loop_
_entity.id
_entity.type
_entity.pdbx_description
1 polymer ?
#
loop_
_entity_poly.entity_id
_entity_poly.type
_entity_poly.pdbx_seq_one_letter_code
_entity_poly.pdbx_strand_id
1 'polypeptide(L)'
;AESPGPSVGKLVPKVKHTARILYIIYIGLSLIEFIILIAARMPVFDAMNTTFGTAGTGGFGIKNTSLGGYSVTIQWIVTIFMILFGVNFNAYYIMIFGSIKKALSMEEVRAYFGIILTAIVIITINIYSMCSGVWDAVTKSAFQVGSIITTTGFATTDFNMWPQTSKTILVLLMFVGACAGSTGG
;
A
#
# COMPACT_ATOMS: atom_id res chain seq x y z
N ALA A 1 3.75 -28.47 23.37
CA ALA A 1 3.12 -27.14 23.34
C ALA A 1 1.91 -27.25 22.44
N GLU A 2 0.71 -27.10 23.00
CA GLU A 2 -0.54 -27.46 22.36
C GLU A 2 -0.90 -26.46 21.24
N SER A 3 -0.93 -26.98 20.01
CA SER A 3 -1.60 -26.35 18.88
C SER A 3 -2.95 -27.05 18.72
N PRO A 4 -4.08 -26.40 19.04
CA PRO A 4 -5.37 -26.89 18.60
C PRO A 4 -5.63 -26.28 17.22
N GLY A 5 -5.45 -27.09 16.17
CA GLY A 5 -5.97 -26.80 14.85
C GLY A 5 -7.49 -26.53 14.92
N PRO A 6 -8.05 -25.77 13.97
CA PRO A 6 -9.42 -25.31 14.06
C PRO A 6 -10.36 -26.52 13.97
N SER A 7 -11.16 -26.72 15.01
CA SER A 7 -12.34 -27.57 14.96
C SER A 7 -13.29 -26.98 13.92
N VAL A 8 -13.51 -27.72 12.84
CA VAL A 8 -14.48 -27.43 11.77
C VAL A 8 -15.90 -27.50 12.31
N GLY A 9 -16.28 -26.48 13.09
CA GLY A 9 -17.65 -26.21 13.48
C GLY A 9 -18.36 -25.50 12.34
N LYS A 10 -19.31 -26.21 11.70
CA LYS A 10 -20.40 -25.72 10.83
C LYS A 10 -20.17 -24.34 10.19
N LEU A 11 -19.93 -24.32 8.87
CA LEU A 11 -19.99 -23.14 7.98
C LEU A 11 -21.06 -22.13 8.44
N VAL A 12 -20.63 -21.14 9.24
CA VAL A 12 -21.52 -20.24 9.97
C VAL A 12 -22.04 -19.18 8.98
N PRO A 13 -23.35 -18.90 8.91
CA PRO A 13 -23.92 -17.87 8.05
C PRO A 13 -23.31 -16.46 8.22
N LYS A 14 -22.58 -16.23 9.34
CA LYS A 14 -21.86 -14.98 9.63
C LYS A 14 -20.68 -14.70 8.71
N VAL A 15 -20.00 -15.73 8.18
CA VAL A 15 -18.82 -15.55 7.30
C VAL A 15 -19.21 -14.84 5.99
N LYS A 16 -20.37 -15.17 5.43
CA LYS A 16 -20.89 -14.54 4.20
C LYS A 16 -21.16 -13.04 4.38
N HIS A 17 -21.70 -12.64 5.53
CA HIS A 17 -21.97 -11.24 5.83
C HIS A 17 -20.69 -10.43 6.02
N THR A 18 -19.72 -10.96 6.77
CA THR A 18 -18.42 -10.30 6.95
C THR A 18 -17.69 -10.19 5.61
N ALA A 19 -17.58 -11.27 4.84
CA ALA A 19 -16.93 -11.25 3.53
C ALA A 19 -17.56 -10.21 2.58
N ARG A 20 -18.90 -10.12 2.54
CA ARG A 20 -19.61 -9.12 1.71
C ARG A 20 -19.21 -7.68 2.06
N ILE A 21 -19.04 -7.37 3.34
CA ILE A 21 -18.66 -6.02 3.77
C ILE A 21 -17.21 -5.71 3.36
N LEU A 22 -16.30 -6.68 3.50
CA LEU A 22 -14.91 -6.50 3.05
C LEU A 22 -14.84 -6.26 1.54
N TYR A 23 -15.63 -7.00 0.74
CA TYR A 23 -15.75 -6.76 -0.70
C TYR A 23 -16.29 -5.37 -1.02
N ILE A 24 -17.28 -4.86 -0.28
CA ILE A 24 -17.80 -3.51 -0.47
C ILE A 24 -16.71 -2.47 -0.19
N ILE A 25 -15.92 -2.65 0.87
CA ILE A 25 -14.80 -1.75 1.19
C ILE A 25 -13.76 -1.78 0.07
N TYR A 26 -13.40 -2.96 -0.42
CA TYR A 26 -12.44 -3.15 -1.51
C TYR A 26 -12.89 -2.45 -2.80
N ILE A 27 -14.14 -2.69 -3.23
CA ILE A 27 -14.71 -2.07 -4.42
C ILE A 27 -14.83 -0.55 -4.22
N GLY A 28 -15.22 -0.10 -3.03
CA GLY A 28 -15.33 1.31 -2.68
C GLY A 28 -13.98 2.03 -2.79
N LEU A 29 -12.93 1.50 -2.15
CA LEU A 29 -11.57 2.05 -2.24
C LEU A 29 -11.07 2.07 -3.68
N SER A 30 -11.27 0.99 -4.43
CA SER A 30 -10.85 0.88 -5.83
C SER A 30 -11.56 1.93 -6.70
N LEU A 31 -12.88 2.11 -6.52
CA LEU A 31 -13.63 3.10 -7.28
C LEU A 31 -13.18 4.53 -6.96
N ILE A 32 -12.88 4.82 -5.69
CA ILE A 32 -12.36 6.13 -5.27
C ILE A 32 -10.99 6.38 -5.93
N GLU A 33 -10.08 5.39 -5.91
CA GLU A 33 -8.77 5.51 -6.57
C GLU A 33 -8.94 5.82 -8.06
N PHE A 34 -9.77 5.03 -8.76
CA PHE A 34 -10.01 5.17 -10.19
C PHE A 34 -10.51 6.58 -10.56
N ILE A 35 -11.50 7.09 -9.83
CA ILE A 35 -12.07 8.42 -10.06
C ILE A 35 -11.00 9.50 -9.83
N ILE A 36 -10.21 9.39 -8.76
CA ILE A 36 -9.15 10.36 -8.44
C ILE A 36 -8.05 10.34 -9.51
N LEU A 37 -7.68 9.16 -10.03
CA LEU A 37 -6.68 9.04 -11.10
C LEU A 37 -7.15 9.70 -12.40
N ILE A 38 -8.43 9.52 -12.78
CA ILE A 38 -9.01 10.22 -13.93
C ILE A 38 -9.04 11.72 -13.70
N ALA A 39 -9.42 12.17 -12.49
CA ALA A 39 -9.40 13.59 -12.13
C ALA A 39 -7.97 14.18 -12.21
N ALA A 40 -6.95 13.38 -11.90
CA ALA A 40 -5.54 13.72 -12.08
C ALA A 40 -5.05 13.66 -13.54
N ARG A 41 -5.96 13.50 -14.51
CA ARG A 41 -5.72 13.43 -15.96
C ARG A 41 -4.93 12.20 -16.42
N MET A 42 -4.98 11.10 -15.69
CA MET A 42 -4.52 9.81 -16.20
C MET A 42 -5.50 9.31 -17.29
N PRO A 43 -5.02 8.77 -18.43
CA PRO A 43 -5.90 8.14 -19.42
C PRO A 43 -6.78 7.08 -18.76
N VAL A 44 -8.04 6.96 -19.18
CA VAL A 44 -9.03 6.09 -18.52
C VAL A 44 -8.57 4.63 -18.47
N PHE A 45 -7.99 4.12 -19.56
CA PHE A 45 -7.41 2.78 -19.60
C PHE A 45 -6.26 2.64 -18.61
N ASP A 46 -5.39 3.64 -18.53
CA ASP A 46 -4.26 3.65 -17.60
C ASP A 46 -4.72 3.68 -16.15
N ALA A 47 -5.74 4.48 -15.85
CA ALA A 47 -6.34 4.60 -14.54
C ALA A 47 -6.95 3.27 -14.09
N MET A 48 -7.69 2.60 -14.95
CA MET A 48 -8.35 1.33 -14.62
C MET A 48 -7.34 0.24 -14.25
N ASN A 49 -6.32 0.05 -15.09
CA ASN A 49 -5.29 -0.96 -14.85
C ASN A 49 -4.41 -0.60 -13.64
N THR A 50 -4.11 0.69 -13.47
CA THR A 50 -3.36 1.16 -12.30
C THR A 50 -4.14 0.86 -11.03
N THR A 51 -5.43 1.20 -10.97
CA THR A 51 -6.31 0.87 -9.84
C THR A 51 -6.32 -0.63 -9.55
N PHE A 52 -6.47 -1.50 -10.55
CA PHE A 52 -6.45 -2.95 -10.32
C PHE A 52 -5.08 -3.45 -9.86
N GLY A 53 -3.99 -2.87 -10.39
CA GLY A 53 -2.63 -3.17 -9.97
C GLY A 53 -2.35 -2.71 -8.52
N THR A 54 -2.86 -1.56 -8.12
CA THR A 54 -2.77 -1.04 -6.75
C THR A 54 -3.63 -1.85 -5.78
N ALA A 55 -4.93 -2.00 -6.08
CA ALA A 55 -5.90 -2.66 -5.21
C ALA A 55 -5.60 -4.15 -5.03
N GLY A 56 -5.16 -4.83 -6.10
CA GLY A 56 -4.73 -6.22 -6.03
C GLY A 56 -3.29 -6.42 -5.57
N THR A 57 -2.57 -5.34 -5.21
CA THR A 57 -1.14 -5.35 -4.86
C THR A 57 -0.30 -6.18 -5.83
N GLY A 58 -0.58 -6.02 -7.14
CA GLY A 58 0.04 -6.80 -8.20
C GLY A 58 1.09 -6.02 -9.02
N GLY A 59 1.05 -4.68 -8.99
CA GLY A 59 2.12 -3.84 -9.56
C GLY A 59 2.31 -3.91 -11.07
N PHE A 60 1.36 -4.47 -11.81
CA PHE A 60 1.44 -4.56 -13.26
C PHE A 60 1.27 -3.18 -13.92
N GLY A 61 2.40 -2.51 -14.17
CA GLY A 61 2.44 -1.23 -14.86
C GLY A 61 2.20 -1.39 -16.37
N ILE A 62 1.44 -0.46 -16.97
CA ILE A 62 1.20 -0.46 -18.43
C ILE A 62 2.43 0.02 -19.22
N LYS A 63 3.17 0.97 -18.66
CA LYS A 63 4.39 1.52 -19.27
C LYS A 63 5.60 0.74 -18.78
N ASN A 64 6.63 0.62 -19.61
CA ASN A 64 7.91 0.02 -19.21
C ASN A 64 8.56 0.74 -18.02
N THR A 65 8.30 2.04 -17.87
CA THR A 65 8.74 2.85 -16.72
C THR A 65 7.85 2.68 -15.48
N SER A 66 6.91 1.73 -15.49
CA SER A 66 5.85 1.58 -14.50
C SER A 66 5.13 2.92 -14.25
N LEU A 67 5.30 3.52 -13.06
CA LEU A 67 4.65 4.78 -12.68
C LEU A 67 5.57 6.01 -12.86
N GLY A 68 6.85 5.80 -13.21
CA GLY A 68 7.84 6.87 -13.37
C GLY A 68 7.54 7.83 -14.53
N GLY A 69 6.77 7.38 -15.53
CA GLY A 69 6.34 8.21 -16.66
C GLY A 69 5.08 9.03 -16.41
N TYR A 70 4.51 9.01 -15.20
CA TYR A 70 3.36 9.83 -14.82
C TYR A 70 3.76 10.97 -13.89
N SER A 71 2.88 11.97 -13.76
CA SER A 71 3.11 13.14 -12.92
C SER A 71 3.34 12.76 -11.45
N VAL A 72 4.07 13.61 -10.73
CA VAL A 72 4.29 13.46 -9.29
C VAL A 72 2.98 13.36 -8.52
N THR A 73 1.93 14.07 -8.96
CA THR A 73 0.58 13.98 -8.37
C THR A 73 0.02 12.56 -8.45
N ILE A 74 0.11 11.91 -9.61
CA ILE A 74 -0.32 10.52 -9.80
C ILE A 74 0.50 9.58 -8.92
N GLN A 75 1.82 9.77 -8.87
CA GLN A 75 2.70 8.94 -8.03
C GLN A 75 2.28 9.00 -6.56
N TRP A 76 1.94 10.18 -6.05
CA TRP A 76 1.43 10.34 -4.68
C TRP A 76 0.05 9.71 -4.47
N ILE A 77 -0.88 9.85 -5.42
CA ILE A 77 -2.19 9.19 -5.35
C ILE A 77 -1.98 7.68 -5.21
N VAL A 78 -1.22 7.08 -6.11
CA VAL A 78 -0.93 5.63 -6.08
C VAL A 78 -0.19 5.24 -4.79
N THR A 79 0.77 6.04 -4.32
CA THR A 79 1.48 5.77 -3.05
C THR A 79 0.52 5.70 -1.87
N ILE A 80 -0.40 6.65 -1.76
CA ILE A 80 -1.38 6.68 -0.68
C ILE A 80 -2.30 5.46 -0.79
N PHE A 81 -2.80 5.14 -1.98
CA PHE A 81 -3.69 4.00 -2.17
C PHE A 81 -2.99 2.66 -1.92
N MET A 82 -1.74 2.48 -2.35
CA MET A 82 -0.95 1.28 -2.00
C MET A 82 -0.92 1.08 -0.49
N ILE A 83 -0.58 2.13 0.27
CA ILE A 83 -0.52 2.07 1.73
C ILE A 83 -1.90 1.77 2.33
N LEU A 84 -2.97 2.37 1.80
CA LEU A 84 -4.33 2.09 2.26
C LEU A 84 -4.74 0.63 2.01
N PHE A 85 -4.48 0.09 0.82
CA PHE A 85 -4.75 -1.31 0.51
C PHE A 85 -3.91 -2.29 1.36
N GLY A 86 -2.75 -1.85 1.84
CA GLY A 86 -1.92 -2.59 2.80
C GLY A 86 -2.43 -2.58 4.25
N VAL A 87 -3.46 -1.79 4.59
CA VAL A 87 -4.07 -1.80 5.93
C VAL A 87 -5.03 -2.98 6.08
N ASN A 88 -5.10 -3.54 7.29
CA ASN A 88 -6.05 -4.58 7.66
C ASN A 88 -7.51 -4.13 7.38
N PHE A 89 -8.24 -4.87 6.54
CA PHE A 89 -9.62 -4.49 6.17
C PHE A 89 -10.60 -4.49 7.34
N ASN A 90 -10.31 -5.22 8.42
CA ASN A 90 -11.09 -5.14 9.65
C ASN A 90 -10.95 -3.75 10.32
N ALA A 91 -9.79 -3.09 10.20
CA ALA A 91 -9.61 -1.73 10.68
C ALA A 91 -10.55 -0.75 9.94
N TYR A 92 -10.72 -0.90 8.62
CA TYR A 92 -11.71 -0.14 7.85
C TYR A 92 -13.14 -0.41 8.32
N TYR A 93 -13.49 -1.68 8.55
CA TYR A 93 -14.79 -2.04 9.09
C TYR A 93 -15.08 -1.34 10.43
N ILE A 94 -14.13 -1.41 11.37
CA ILE A 94 -14.24 -0.75 12.69
C ILE A 94 -14.30 0.77 12.55
N MET A 95 -13.59 1.35 11.57
CA MET A 95 -13.61 2.79 11.31
C MET A 95 -14.98 3.28 10.81
N ILE A 96 -15.64 2.50 9.95
CA ILE A 96 -16.93 2.86 9.33
C ILE A 96 -18.10 2.62 10.30
N PHE A 97 -18.12 1.45 10.98
CA PHE A 97 -19.28 1.02 11.78
C PHE A 97 -19.08 1.14 13.28
N GLY A 98 -17.87 1.46 13.73
CA GLY A 98 -17.50 1.49 15.14
C GLY A 98 -16.93 2.83 15.57
N SER A 99 -15.63 2.85 15.86
CA SER A 99 -14.92 4.04 16.32
C SER A 99 -13.57 4.14 15.65
N ILE A 100 -13.33 5.28 15.00
CA ILE A 100 -12.05 5.63 14.37
C ILE A 100 -10.90 5.49 15.38
N LYS A 101 -11.11 5.91 16.62
CA LYS A 101 -10.09 5.80 17.69
C LYS A 101 -9.71 4.34 17.95
N LYS A 102 -10.68 3.42 17.93
CA LYS A 102 -10.41 1.99 18.12
C LYS A 102 -9.63 1.41 16.95
N ALA A 103 -10.01 1.73 15.71
CA ALA A 103 -9.28 1.29 14.52
C ALA A 103 -7.81 1.76 14.53
N LEU A 104 -7.57 3.03 14.85
CA LEU A 104 -6.21 3.60 14.91
C LEU A 104 -5.42 3.16 16.15
N SER A 105 -6.08 2.65 17.18
CA SER A 105 -5.40 2.10 18.37
C SER A 105 -4.87 0.68 18.17
N MET A 106 -5.25 0.00 17.07
CA MET A 106 -4.76 -1.33 16.74
C MET A 106 -3.23 -1.32 16.59
N GLU A 107 -2.57 -2.20 17.34
CA GLU A 107 -1.10 -2.27 17.39
C GLU A 107 -0.50 -2.54 16.01
N GLU A 108 -1.09 -3.46 15.25
CA GLU A 108 -0.68 -3.78 13.88
C GLU A 108 -0.72 -2.56 12.95
N VAL A 109 -1.82 -1.80 12.96
CA VAL A 109 -1.98 -0.59 12.13
C VAL A 109 -0.95 0.47 12.53
N ARG A 110 -0.74 0.67 13.84
CA ARG A 110 0.25 1.63 14.35
C ARG A 110 1.68 1.23 13.99
N ALA A 111 2.01 -0.05 14.11
CA ALA A 111 3.33 -0.58 13.74
C ALA A 111 3.56 -0.41 12.23
N TYR A 112 2.57 -0.75 11.40
CA TYR A 112 2.63 -0.60 9.95
C TYR A 112 2.95 0.84 9.52
N PHE A 113 2.16 1.82 9.99
CA PHE A 113 2.42 3.23 9.68
C PHE A 113 3.74 3.73 10.30
N GLY A 114 4.10 3.25 11.48
CA GLY A 114 5.39 3.58 12.13
C GLY A 114 6.58 3.12 11.29
N ILE A 115 6.58 1.87 10.82
CA ILE A 115 7.63 1.29 9.97
C ILE A 115 7.74 2.06 8.66
N ILE A 116 6.61 2.36 8.01
CA ILE A 116 6.58 3.15 6.77
C ILE A 116 7.23 4.52 6.99
N LEU A 117 6.77 5.26 8.01
CA LEU A 117 7.27 6.60 8.27
C LEU A 117 8.76 6.60 8.58
N THR A 118 9.22 5.66 9.42
CA THR A 118 10.64 5.53 9.76
C THR A 118 11.48 5.18 8.53
N ALA A 119 11.03 4.25 7.69
CA ALA A 119 11.73 3.89 6.46
C ALA A 119 11.81 5.06 5.47
N ILE A 120 10.72 5.80 5.27
CA ILE A 120 10.68 7.01 4.43
C ILE A 120 11.69 8.03 4.91
N VAL A 121 11.73 8.33 6.21
CA VAL A 121 12.66 9.33 6.77
C VAL A 121 14.12 8.90 6.56
N ILE A 122 14.47 7.66 6.89
CA ILE A 122 15.85 7.17 6.77
C ILE A 122 16.30 7.15 5.31
N ILE A 123 15.46 6.62 4.41
CA ILE A 123 15.78 6.55 2.98
C ILE A 123 15.88 7.95 2.39
N THR A 124 14.97 8.87 2.72
CA THR A 124 15.01 10.27 2.24
C THR A 124 16.34 10.93 2.58
N ILE A 125 16.81 10.81 3.83
CA ILE A 125 18.10 11.36 4.25
C ILE A 125 19.25 10.71 3.47
N ASN A 126 19.17 9.40 3.26
CA ASN A 126 20.22 8.63 2.61
C ASN A 126 20.35 8.91 1.10
N ILE A 127 19.24 9.20 0.40
CA ILE A 127 19.23 9.49 -1.05
C ILE A 127 19.23 10.99 -1.38
N TYR A 128 19.24 11.86 -0.37
CA TYR A 128 19.07 13.31 -0.54
C TYR A 128 20.06 13.92 -1.55
N SER A 129 21.34 13.55 -1.48
CA SER A 129 22.39 14.05 -2.39
C SER A 129 22.22 13.61 -3.84
N MET A 130 21.40 12.59 -4.11
CA MET A 130 21.10 12.08 -5.45
C MET A 130 19.83 12.72 -6.06
N CYS A 131 19.12 13.54 -5.30
CA CYS A 131 17.84 14.12 -5.69
C CYS A 131 17.95 15.62 -5.91
N SER A 132 16.99 16.20 -6.65
CA SER A 132 16.97 17.64 -6.94
C SER A 132 16.60 18.51 -5.73
N GLY A 133 16.13 17.89 -4.65
CA GLY A 133 15.79 18.54 -3.39
C GLY A 133 15.02 17.60 -2.45
N VAL A 134 14.63 18.14 -1.28
CA VAL A 134 13.96 17.34 -0.23
C VAL A 134 12.65 16.73 -0.74
N TRP A 135 11.86 17.51 -1.49
CA TRP A 135 10.57 17.04 -2.00
C TRP A 135 10.70 15.87 -2.99
N ASP A 136 11.71 15.91 -3.87
CA ASP A 136 12.02 14.83 -4.80
C ASP A 136 12.46 13.57 -4.04
N ALA A 137 13.35 13.73 -3.04
CA ALA A 137 13.81 12.63 -2.20
C ALA A 137 12.65 11.97 -1.41
N VAL A 138 11.76 12.77 -0.82
CA VAL A 138 10.57 12.26 -0.11
C VAL A 138 9.62 11.56 -1.06
N THR A 139 9.36 12.13 -2.24
CA THR A 139 8.47 11.53 -3.24
C THR A 139 8.98 10.17 -3.69
N LYS A 140 10.28 10.09 -4.03
CA LYS A 140 10.92 8.84 -4.44
C LYS A 140 10.96 7.82 -3.31
N SER A 141 11.31 8.21 -2.09
CA SER A 141 11.37 7.28 -0.96
C SER A 141 9.99 6.76 -0.57
N ALA A 142 8.99 7.64 -0.48
CA ALA A 142 7.61 7.28 -0.14
C ALA A 142 7.01 6.31 -1.15
N PHE A 143 7.21 6.57 -2.45
CA PHE A 143 6.71 5.68 -3.49
C PHE A 143 7.31 4.28 -3.37
N GLN A 144 8.64 4.18 -3.25
CA GLN A 144 9.31 2.88 -3.21
C GLN A 144 9.05 2.14 -1.89
N VAL A 145 9.03 2.83 -0.76
CA VAL A 145 8.64 2.23 0.52
C VAL A 145 7.22 1.70 0.47
N GLY A 146 6.26 2.52 0.03
CA GLY A 146 4.85 2.13 -0.08
C GLY A 146 4.66 0.94 -1.03
N SER A 147 5.30 0.95 -2.19
CA SER A 147 5.25 -0.13 -3.16
C SER A 147 5.81 -1.45 -2.62
N ILE A 148 6.97 -1.39 -1.96
CA ILE A 148 7.69 -2.58 -1.53
C ILE A 148 7.07 -3.19 -0.27
N ILE A 149 6.73 -2.37 0.73
CA ILE A 149 6.12 -2.88 1.97
C ILE A 149 4.72 -3.46 1.73
N THR A 150 3.98 -2.93 0.75
CA THR A 150 2.64 -3.44 0.40
C THR A 150 2.72 -4.62 -0.56
N THR A 151 3.93 -5.03 -0.96
CA THR A 151 4.19 -6.03 -2.00
C THR A 151 3.57 -5.70 -3.36
N THR A 152 3.18 -4.45 -3.58
CA THR A 152 2.57 -4.02 -4.85
C THR A 152 3.58 -4.14 -5.99
N GLY A 153 4.78 -3.60 -5.84
CA GLY A 153 5.85 -3.79 -6.83
C GLY A 153 5.87 -2.79 -8.00
N PHE A 154 5.13 -1.69 -7.94
CA PHE A 154 5.35 -0.55 -8.85
C PHE A 154 6.71 0.12 -8.60
N ALA A 155 7.25 0.79 -9.62
CA ALA A 155 8.45 1.62 -9.49
C ALA A 155 8.29 2.98 -10.18
N THR A 156 8.96 4.00 -9.64
CA THR A 156 9.09 5.34 -10.27
C THR A 156 10.53 5.69 -10.64
N THR A 157 11.49 4.99 -10.04
CA THR A 157 12.93 5.15 -10.28
C THR A 157 13.62 3.81 -10.12
N ASP A 158 14.80 3.69 -10.72
CA ASP A 158 15.70 2.57 -10.46
C ASP A 158 16.38 2.72 -9.10
N PHE A 159 15.87 2.00 -8.09
CA PHE A 159 16.44 1.99 -6.74
C PHE A 159 17.68 1.09 -6.61
N ASN A 160 18.09 0.35 -7.65
CA ASN A 160 19.36 -0.41 -7.63
C ASN A 160 20.57 0.53 -7.52
N MET A 161 20.42 1.74 -8.05
CA MET A 161 21.41 2.80 -8.01
C MET A 161 21.51 3.49 -6.64
N TRP A 162 20.58 3.22 -5.72
CA TRP A 162 20.60 3.85 -4.39
C TRP A 162 21.70 3.28 -3.49
N PRO A 163 22.09 4.02 -2.43
CA PRO A 163 23.11 3.55 -1.51
C PRO A 163 22.69 2.25 -0.81
N GLN A 164 23.68 1.47 -0.38
CA GLN A 164 23.46 0.13 0.17
C GLN A 164 22.47 0.14 1.35
N THR A 165 22.54 1.14 2.22
CA THR A 165 21.62 1.29 3.35
C THR A 165 20.15 1.31 2.92
N SER A 166 19.82 2.12 1.90
CA SER A 166 18.45 2.20 1.38
C SER A 166 17.99 0.87 0.78
N LYS A 167 18.85 0.20 0.00
CA LYS A 167 18.54 -1.12 -0.57
C LYS A 167 18.28 -2.17 0.51
N THR A 168 19.11 -2.21 1.55
CA THR A 168 18.91 -3.13 2.69
C THR A 168 17.59 -2.88 3.39
N ILE A 169 17.22 -1.62 3.63
CA ILE A 169 15.92 -1.28 4.24
C ILE A 169 14.77 -1.77 3.36
N LEU A 170 14.82 -1.48 2.05
CA LEU A 170 13.79 -1.94 1.12
C LEU A 170 13.66 -3.47 1.11
N VAL A 171 14.77 -4.21 1.13
CA VAL A 171 14.76 -5.67 1.24
C VAL A 171 14.12 -6.14 2.55
N LEU A 172 14.42 -5.49 3.69
CA LEU A 172 13.77 -5.82 4.96
C LEU A 172 12.26 -5.58 4.91
N LEU A 173 11.81 -4.51 4.26
CA LEU A 173 10.38 -4.22 4.09
C LEU A 173 9.64 -5.31 3.30
N MET A 174 10.30 -5.98 2.35
CA MET A 174 9.71 -7.13 1.63
C MET A 174 9.35 -8.29 2.54
N PHE A 175 10.06 -8.46 3.67
CA PHE A 175 9.77 -9.52 4.65
C PHE A 175 8.75 -9.09 5.71
N VAL A 176 8.66 -7.79 6.00
CA VAL A 176 7.67 -7.26 6.94
C VAL A 176 6.28 -7.34 6.33
N GLY A 177 6.14 -6.93 5.07
CA GLY A 177 4.88 -7.02 4.34
C GLY A 177 3.79 -6.08 4.84
N ALA A 178 2.61 -6.25 4.25
CA ALA A 178 1.41 -5.51 4.61
C ALA A 178 0.77 -6.06 5.90
N CYS A 179 -0.28 -5.39 6.42
CA CYS A 179 -1.02 -5.94 7.56
C CYS A 179 -1.70 -7.26 7.21
N ALA A 180 -1.87 -8.15 8.19
CA ALA A 180 -2.67 -9.36 8.05
C ALA A 180 -4.13 -9.01 7.71
N GLY A 181 -4.70 -9.70 6.74
CA GLY A 181 -6.05 -9.40 6.24
C GLY A 181 -6.14 -8.10 5.43
N SER A 182 -5.01 -7.60 4.93
CA SER A 182 -4.94 -6.63 3.82
C SER A 182 -5.00 -7.36 2.46
N THR A 183 -4.81 -6.64 1.36
CA THR A 183 -4.63 -7.25 0.03
C THR A 183 -3.19 -7.68 -0.24
N GLY A 184 -2.22 -7.17 0.53
CA GLY A 184 -0.79 -7.45 0.38
C GLY A 184 -0.31 -8.66 1.19
N GLY A 185 0.88 -9.15 0.83
CA GLY A 185 1.59 -10.24 1.51
C GLY A 185 2.73 -9.78 2.39
#